data_AF-A0A4Q2QR10-F1
#
_entry.id   AF-A0A4Q2QR10-F1
#
_cell.length_a   1.000
_cell.length_b   1.000
_cell.length_c   1.000
_cell.angle_alpha   90.00
_cell.angle_beta   90.00
_cell.angle_gamma   90.00
#
_symmetry.space_group_name_H-M   'P 1'
#
loop_
_entity.id
_entity.type
_entity.pdbx_description
1 polymer ?
#
loop_
_entity_poly.entity_id
_entity_poly.type
_entity_poly.pdbx_seq_one_letter_code
_entity_poly.pdbx_strand_id
1 'polypeptide(L)'
;PLYIVHLSNGLGLDYLRLARANHQPVWVETCPQYLLLDERSYDTEDGMKFILSPPLRNVREQDKLWCGISDGAIDGVATDHCTFSMAQRLQISKGDFSRCPKGLPGVENRMQLLFSSGVMTGRITPERFV
;
A
#
# COMPACT_ATOMS: atom_id res chain seq x y z
N PRO A 1 -19.10 5.98 11.70
CA PRO A 1 -18.48 5.07 10.70
C PRO A 1 -17.25 5.75 10.10
N LEU A 2 -16.11 5.06 10.02
CA LEU A 2 -14.86 5.60 9.46
C LEU A 2 -14.21 4.58 8.53
N TYR A 3 -13.73 5.03 7.37
CA TYR A 3 -12.96 4.22 6.43
C TYR A 3 -11.58 4.83 6.26
N ILE A 4 -10.53 4.08 6.58
CA ILE A 4 -9.14 4.51 6.48
C ILE A 4 -8.58 4.01 5.14
N VAL A 5 -8.22 4.94 4.26
CA VAL A 5 -7.65 4.61 2.95
C VAL A 5 -6.15 4.33 3.05
N HIS A 6 -5.63 3.57 2.06
CA HIS A 6 -4.21 3.36 1.78
C HIS A 6 -3.31 3.19 3.02
N LEU A 7 -3.69 2.31 3.95
CA LEU A 7 -2.90 1.99 5.15
C LEU A 7 -1.54 1.41 4.76
N SER A 8 -0.46 2.03 5.23
CA SER A 8 0.92 1.71 4.83
C SER A 8 1.78 1.09 5.93
N ASN A 9 1.27 0.98 7.16
CA ASN A 9 2.04 0.50 8.30
C ASN A 9 1.19 -0.28 9.31
N GLY A 10 1.86 -1.08 10.13
CA GLY A 10 1.28 -1.87 11.19
C GLY A 10 0.86 -1.08 12.41
N LEU A 11 1.48 0.08 12.70
CA LEU A 11 1.00 0.93 13.82
C LEU A 11 -0.45 1.37 13.60
N GLY A 12 -0.81 1.76 12.37
CA GLY A 12 -2.19 2.09 12.04
C GLY A 12 -3.10 0.86 12.07
N LEU A 13 -2.58 -0.33 11.74
CA LEU A 13 -3.32 -1.60 11.91
C LEU A 13 -3.60 -1.89 13.39
N ASP A 14 -2.65 -1.63 14.28
CA ASP A 14 -2.82 -1.81 15.73
C ASP A 14 -3.90 -0.86 16.28
N TYR A 15 -3.90 0.40 15.84
CA TYR A 15 -4.97 1.34 16.20
C TYR A 15 -6.34 0.95 15.65
N LEU A 16 -6.39 0.40 14.43
CA LEU A 16 -7.63 -0.14 13.88
C LEU A 16 -8.17 -1.29 14.75
N ARG A 17 -7.29 -2.21 15.16
CA ARG A 17 -7.66 -3.33 16.05
C ARG A 17 -8.17 -2.82 17.39
N LEU A 18 -7.50 -1.83 17.97
CA LEU A 18 -7.95 -1.19 19.22
C LEU A 18 -9.32 -0.54 19.06
N ALA A 19 -9.56 0.20 17.97
CA ALA A 19 -10.85 0.82 17.68
C ALA A 19 -11.96 -0.23 17.54
N ARG A 20 -11.70 -1.34 16.83
CA ARG A 20 -12.64 -2.47 16.69
C ARG A 20 -12.91 -3.17 18.01
N ALA A 21 -11.89 -3.37 18.84
CA ALA A 21 -12.04 -3.93 20.19
C ALA A 21 -12.94 -3.04 21.09
N ASN A 22 -12.95 -1.73 20.84
CA ASN A 22 -13.86 -0.77 21.47
C ASN A 22 -15.20 -0.61 20.71
N HIS A 23 -15.59 -1.59 19.88
CA HIS A 23 -16.84 -1.62 19.12
C HIS A 23 -17.06 -0.42 18.18
N GLN A 24 -15.99 0.25 17.76
CA GLN A 24 -16.09 1.36 16.82
C GLN A 24 -16.25 0.84 15.39
N PRO A 25 -17.19 1.40 14.59
CA PRO A 25 -17.39 1.00 13.20
C PRO A 25 -16.30 1.60 12.31
N VAL A 26 -15.17 0.88 12.21
CA VAL A 26 -13.99 1.27 11.43
C VAL A 26 -13.58 0.19 10.42
N TRP A 27 -13.24 0.63 9.23
CA TRP A 27 -12.74 -0.21 8.13
C TRP A 27 -11.46 0.38 7.55
N VAL A 28 -10.69 -0.45 6.87
CA VAL A 28 -9.42 -0.07 6.27
C VAL A 28 -9.19 -0.77 4.94
N GLU A 29 -8.51 -0.07 4.05
CA GLU A 29 -7.86 -0.67 2.89
C GLU A 29 -6.34 -0.47 2.92
N THR A 30 -5.64 -1.33 2.20
CA THR A 30 -4.25 -1.11 1.78
C THR A 30 -4.14 -1.20 0.26
N CYS A 31 -2.92 -1.09 -0.28
CA CYS A 31 -2.66 -1.11 -1.72
C CYS A 31 -1.43 -1.99 -2.04
N PRO A 32 -1.34 -2.62 -3.23
CA PRO A 32 -0.25 -3.51 -3.62
C PRO A 32 1.16 -2.94 -3.40
N GLN A 33 1.35 -1.65 -3.61
CA GLN A 33 2.64 -0.97 -3.39
C GLN A 33 3.12 -1.09 -1.93
N TYR A 34 2.23 -1.12 -0.94
CA TYR A 34 2.61 -1.31 0.47
C TYR A 34 2.81 -2.79 0.86
N LEU A 35 2.45 -3.72 -0.03
CA LEU A 35 2.60 -5.16 0.19
C LEU A 35 3.85 -5.72 -0.50
N LEU A 36 4.37 -5.02 -1.51
CA LEU A 36 5.36 -5.53 -2.45
C LEU A 36 6.58 -4.63 -2.63
N LEU A 37 6.47 -3.33 -2.32
CA LEU A 37 7.56 -2.36 -2.43
C LEU A 37 7.92 -1.83 -1.05
N ASP A 38 9.19 -1.49 -0.85
CA ASP A 38 9.69 -0.95 0.41
C ASP A 38 10.59 0.26 0.18
N GLU A 39 10.98 0.92 1.27
CA GLU A 39 11.75 2.16 1.25
C GLU A 39 13.10 2.06 0.50
N ARG A 40 13.67 0.86 0.30
CA ARG A 40 14.89 0.68 -0.50
C ARG A 40 14.69 1.11 -1.96
N SER A 41 13.45 1.16 -2.45
CA SER A 41 13.15 1.70 -3.78
C SER A 41 13.59 3.16 -3.95
N TYR A 42 13.63 3.94 -2.87
CA TYR A 42 14.06 5.34 -2.89
C TYR A 42 15.57 5.52 -3.13
N ASP A 43 16.38 4.53 -2.76
CA ASP A 43 17.85 4.59 -2.87
C ASP A 43 18.36 4.16 -4.27
N THR A 44 17.45 3.79 -5.17
CA THR A 44 17.77 3.44 -6.56
C THR A 44 17.91 4.69 -7.44
N GLU A 45 18.60 4.56 -8.59
CA GLU A 45 18.64 5.64 -9.61
C GLU A 45 17.23 6.09 -10.05
N ASP A 46 16.26 5.19 -9.92
CA ASP A 46 14.86 5.37 -10.27
C ASP A 46 13.96 5.82 -9.09
N GLY A 47 14.53 6.21 -7.95
CA GLY A 47 13.80 6.51 -6.70
C GLY A 47 12.62 7.48 -6.87
N MET A 48 12.71 8.43 -7.81
CA MET A 48 11.64 9.37 -8.13
C MET A 48 10.33 8.69 -8.59
N LYS A 49 10.41 7.50 -9.20
CA LYS A 49 9.25 6.73 -9.68
C LYS A 49 8.38 6.22 -8.52
N PHE A 50 8.97 6.07 -7.34
CA PHE A 50 8.32 5.48 -6.15
C PHE A 50 7.77 6.54 -5.18
N ILE A 51 7.79 7.82 -5.54
CA ILE A 51 7.27 8.89 -4.68
C ILE A 51 5.73 8.83 -4.64
N LEU A 52 5.19 8.61 -3.44
CA LEU A 52 3.76 8.56 -3.11
C LEU A 52 3.47 9.03 -1.67
N SER A 53 2.21 9.07 -1.27
CA SER A 53 1.81 9.38 0.11
C SER A 53 0.60 8.54 0.55
N PRO A 54 0.66 7.82 1.68
CA PRO A 54 1.81 7.64 2.58
C PRO A 54 3.06 7.03 1.91
N PRO A 55 4.29 7.30 2.36
CA PRO A 55 5.49 6.76 1.72
C PRO A 55 5.62 5.25 1.93
N LEU A 56 6.40 4.59 1.07
CA LEU A 56 6.85 3.22 1.28
C LEU A 56 7.56 3.12 2.63
N ARG A 57 7.43 1.95 3.26
CA ARG A 57 8.00 1.66 4.58
C ARG A 57 9.02 0.54 4.46
N ASN A 58 9.73 0.26 5.54
CA ASN A 58 10.58 -0.92 5.64
C ASN A 58 9.79 -2.22 5.40
N VAL A 59 10.49 -3.28 5.00
CA VAL A 59 9.92 -4.59 4.68
C VAL A 59 9.14 -5.23 5.84
N ARG A 60 9.46 -4.92 7.10
CA ARG A 60 8.75 -5.48 8.27
C ARG A 60 7.31 -5.00 8.34
N GLU A 61 7.02 -3.80 7.82
CA GLU A 61 5.66 -3.29 7.74
C GLU A 61 4.82 -4.06 6.70
N GLN A 62 5.43 -4.56 5.62
CA GLN A 62 4.74 -5.39 4.63
C GLN A 62 4.22 -6.68 5.28
N ASP A 63 5.03 -7.35 6.10
CA ASP A 63 4.61 -8.59 6.77
C ASP A 63 3.44 -8.34 7.72
N LYS A 64 3.42 -7.22 8.45
CA LYS A 64 2.28 -6.83 9.29
C LYS A 64 1.02 -6.61 8.46
N LEU A 65 1.13 -5.96 7.31
CA LEU A 65 -0.01 -5.75 6.41
C LEU A 65 -0.50 -7.07 5.82
N TRP A 66 0.39 -7.98 5.42
CA TRP A 66 0.02 -9.34 4.98
C TRP A 66 -0.71 -10.13 6.07
N CYS A 67 -0.25 -10.07 7.33
CA CYS A 67 -0.98 -10.66 8.45
C CYS A 67 -2.38 -10.04 8.58
N GLY A 68 -2.49 -8.71 8.47
CA GLY A 68 -3.78 -8.01 8.50
C GLY A 68 -4.73 -8.40 7.37
N ILE A 69 -4.21 -8.68 6.17
CA ILE A 69 -5.03 -9.25 5.09
C ILE A 69 -5.44 -10.67 5.46
N SER A 70 -4.50 -11.52 5.87
CA SER A 70 -4.76 -12.93 6.17
C SER A 70 -5.79 -13.14 7.27
N ASP A 71 -5.80 -12.32 8.31
CA ASP A 71 -6.65 -12.51 9.49
C ASP A 71 -7.95 -11.71 9.50
N GLY A 72 -8.25 -10.96 8.43
CA GLY A 72 -9.49 -10.18 8.36
C GLY A 72 -9.39 -8.75 8.87
N ALA A 73 -8.26 -8.33 9.44
CA ALA A 73 -8.13 -6.97 9.95
C ALA A 73 -8.17 -5.90 8.84
N ILE A 74 -7.64 -6.19 7.65
CA ILE A 74 -7.74 -5.34 6.47
C ILE A 74 -8.94 -5.77 5.62
N ASP A 75 -9.84 -4.82 5.31
CA ASP A 75 -11.11 -5.12 4.66
C ASP A 75 -11.02 -5.13 3.13
N GLY A 76 -10.07 -4.40 2.57
CA GLY A 76 -9.92 -4.28 1.13
C GLY A 76 -8.49 -4.02 0.68
N VAL A 77 -8.21 -4.42 -0.57
CA VAL A 77 -7.01 -4.03 -1.29
C VAL A 77 -7.44 -3.21 -2.50
N ALA A 78 -7.14 -1.91 -2.48
CA ALA A 78 -7.36 -0.96 -3.58
C ALA A 78 -6.03 -0.70 -4.32
N THR A 79 -5.89 0.44 -5.00
CA THR A 79 -4.65 0.76 -5.74
C THR A 79 -4.11 2.16 -5.48
N ASP A 80 -4.98 3.09 -5.09
CA ASP A 80 -4.65 4.51 -5.11
C ASP A 80 -4.03 4.92 -6.45
N HIS A 81 -4.63 4.46 -7.55
CA HIS A 81 -4.10 4.67 -8.89
C HIS A 81 -4.06 6.16 -9.24
N CYS A 82 -2.87 6.75 -9.14
CA CYS A 82 -2.60 8.14 -9.44
C CYS A 82 -1.25 8.21 -10.15
N THR A 83 -1.25 8.49 -11.46
CA THR A 83 -0.08 8.25 -12.31
C THR A 83 0.46 9.51 -12.96
N PHE A 84 1.78 9.56 -13.06
CA PHE A 84 2.53 10.63 -13.70
C PHE A 84 3.65 10.01 -14.51
N SER A 85 3.77 10.41 -15.76
CA SER A 85 4.94 10.08 -16.59
C SER A 85 6.22 10.63 -15.96
N MET A 86 7.36 10.03 -16.31
CA MET A 86 8.66 10.52 -15.83
C MET A 86 8.91 11.98 -16.24
N ALA A 87 8.47 12.37 -17.45
CA ALA A 87 8.56 13.75 -17.92
C ALA A 87 7.77 14.72 -17.03
N GLN A 88 6.53 14.38 -16.65
CA GLN A 88 5.73 15.19 -15.73
C GLN A 88 6.40 15.31 -14.35
N ARG A 89 6.94 14.20 -13.82
CA ARG A 89 7.64 14.20 -12.53
C ARG A 89 8.84 15.14 -12.54
N LEU A 90 9.68 15.07 -13.57
CA LEU A 90 10.86 15.94 -13.73
C LEU A 90 10.45 17.42 -13.89
N GLN A 91 9.46 17.68 -14.74
CA GLN A 91 8.98 19.04 -15.02
C GLN A 91 8.39 19.74 -13.78
N ILE A 92 7.63 19.01 -12.96
CA ILE A 92 6.95 19.55 -11.79
C ILE A 92 7.90 19.64 -10.58
N SER A 93 8.71 18.60 -10.35
CA SER A 93 9.63 18.54 -9.20
C SER A 93 10.73 19.59 -9.30
N LYS A 94 11.32 19.80 -10.50
CA LYS A 94 12.45 20.72 -10.71
C LYS A 94 13.60 20.50 -9.71
N GLY A 95 13.86 19.24 -9.35
CA GLY A 95 14.90 18.86 -8.38
C GLY A 95 14.49 18.95 -6.91
N ASP A 96 13.25 19.36 -6.60
CA ASP A 96 12.70 19.40 -5.25
C ASP A 96 11.70 18.25 -5.04
N PHE A 97 12.02 17.34 -4.13
CA PHE A 97 11.18 16.18 -3.83
C PHE A 97 9.79 16.58 -3.34
N SER A 98 9.67 17.68 -2.60
CA SER A 98 8.40 18.10 -1.98
C SER A 98 7.36 18.49 -3.04
N ARG A 99 7.85 18.88 -4.23
CA ARG A 99 7.06 19.23 -5.40
C ARG A 99 6.78 18.04 -6.33
N CYS A 100 7.46 16.92 -6.14
CA CYS A 100 7.26 15.76 -6.99
C CYS A 100 5.80 15.27 -6.85
N PRO A 101 5.06 15.07 -7.96
CA PRO A 101 3.71 14.55 -7.89
C PRO A 101 3.72 13.11 -7.35
N LYS A 102 2.77 12.81 -6.48
CA LYS A 102 2.78 11.62 -5.61
C LYS A 102 1.74 10.62 -6.09
N GLY A 103 2.15 9.37 -6.31
CA GLY A 103 1.24 8.29 -6.72
C GLY A 103 1.91 7.26 -7.63
N LEU A 104 1.34 6.05 -7.70
CA LEU A 104 1.84 4.96 -8.54
C LEU A 104 0.72 4.38 -9.44
N PRO A 105 1.08 3.73 -10.56
CA PRO A 105 0.16 2.89 -11.31
C PRO A 105 -0.17 1.61 -10.54
N GLY A 106 -1.29 0.96 -10.88
CA GLY A 106 -1.69 -0.26 -10.18
C GLY A 106 -3.07 -0.81 -10.50
N VAL A 107 -3.95 -0.03 -11.14
CA VAL A 107 -5.34 -0.44 -11.46
C VAL A 107 -5.40 -1.75 -12.26
N GLU A 108 -4.53 -1.91 -13.25
CA GLU A 108 -4.45 -3.10 -14.10
C GLU A 108 -3.90 -4.31 -13.33
N ASN A 109 -2.82 -4.09 -12.57
CA ASN A 109 -2.02 -5.19 -12.01
C ASN A 109 -2.51 -5.66 -10.63
N ARG A 110 -3.47 -4.97 -10.00
CA ARG A 110 -3.91 -5.27 -8.62
C ARG A 110 -4.22 -6.75 -8.41
N MET A 111 -5.07 -7.33 -9.26
CA MET A 111 -5.52 -8.72 -9.12
C MET A 111 -4.37 -9.69 -9.33
N GLN A 112 -3.55 -9.47 -10.35
CA GLN A 112 -2.42 -10.34 -10.70
C GLN A 112 -1.35 -10.33 -9.60
N LEU A 113 -1.00 -9.14 -9.09
CA LEU A 113 -0.02 -8.97 -8.03
C LEU A 113 -0.46 -9.60 -6.71
N LEU A 114 -1.72 -9.39 -6.32
CA LEU A 114 -2.27 -9.97 -5.09
C LEU A 114 -2.40 -11.50 -5.21
N PHE A 115 -2.80 -12.01 -6.36
CA PHE A 115 -2.88 -13.46 -6.57
C PHE A 115 -1.49 -14.11 -6.57
N SER A 116 -0.52 -13.55 -7.32
CA SER A 116 0.83 -14.12 -7.41
C SER A 116 1.59 -14.03 -6.10
N SER A 117 1.49 -12.91 -5.38
CA SER A 117 2.26 -12.67 -4.17
C SER A 117 1.54 -13.08 -2.89
N GLY A 118 0.21 -13.24 -2.95
CA GLY A 118 -0.62 -13.65 -1.84
C GLY A 118 -1.02 -15.12 -1.90
N VAL A 119 -1.73 -15.52 -2.96
CA VAL A 119 -2.27 -16.88 -3.09
C VAL A 119 -1.18 -17.88 -3.46
N MET A 120 -0.41 -17.62 -4.51
CA MET A 120 0.60 -18.59 -4.99
C MET A 120 1.77 -18.79 -4.02
N THR A 121 2.00 -17.85 -3.10
CA THR A 121 3.02 -17.95 -2.05
C THR A 121 2.48 -18.53 -0.73
N GLY A 122 1.17 -18.76 -0.63
CA GLY A 122 0.52 -19.28 0.57
C GLY A 122 0.32 -18.26 1.71
N ARG A 123 0.43 -16.95 1.42
CA ARG A 123 0.14 -15.89 2.42
C ARG A 123 -1.35 -15.72 2.69
N ILE A 124 -2.21 -15.96 1.70
CA ILE A 124 -3.67 -15.93 1.83
C ILE A 124 -4.31 -17.07 1.02
N THR A 125 -5.51 -17.51 1.41
CA THR A 125 -6.25 -18.51 0.65
C THR A 125 -6.96 -17.89 -0.57
N PRO A 126 -7.35 -18.67 -1.59
CA PRO A 126 -8.17 -18.17 -2.69
C PRO A 126 -9.48 -17.54 -2.23
N GLU A 127 -10.12 -18.09 -1.19
CA GLU A 127 -11.37 -17.55 -0.64
C GLU A 127 -11.15 -16.20 0.04
N ARG A 128 -9.98 -15.99 0.64
CA ARG A 128 -9.61 -14.70 1.24
C ARG A 128 -9.20 -13.66 0.21
N PHE A 129 -8.79 -14.10 -0.98
CA PHE A 129 -8.47 -13.23 -2.12
C PHE A 129 -9.73 -12.64 -2.79
N VAL A 130 -10.84 -13.38 -2.81
CA VAL A 130 -12.14 -12.93 -3.33
C VAL A 130 -12.76 -11.91 -2.38
#